data_AF-A0AAJ1II49-F1
#
_entry.id   AF-A0AAJ1II49-F1
#
_cell.length_a   1.000
_cell.length_b   1.000
_cell.length_c   1.000
_cell.angle_alpha   90.00
_cell.angle_beta   90.00
_cell.angle_gamma   90.00
#
_symmetry.space_group_name_H-M   'P 1'
#
loop_
_entity.id
_entity.type
_entity.pdbx_description
1 polymer ?
#
loop_
_entity_poly.entity_id
_entity_poly.type
_entity_poly.pdbx_seq_one_letter_code
_entity_poly.pdbx_strand_id
1 'polypeptide(L)'
;MIWDTKVIVYPEGDFIEIERDLRMNELVDINGNPLRPPLPDPRVIVYRVYRKSTSDTNNGPVIRYYLEQLSLSETESISIH
;
A
#
# COMPACT_ATOMS: atom_id res chain seq x y z
N MET A 1 -13.35 22.03 -6.91
CA MET A 1 -12.64 21.22 -5.90
C MET A 1 -11.69 20.34 -6.68
N ILE A 2 -10.39 20.42 -6.40
CA ILE A 2 -9.41 19.59 -7.09
C ILE A 2 -9.39 18.28 -6.30
N TRP A 3 -9.94 17.20 -6.86
CA TRP A 3 -9.88 15.89 -6.21
C TRP A 3 -8.47 15.34 -6.42
N ASP A 4 -7.70 15.20 -5.35
CA ASP A 4 -6.46 14.43 -5.41
C ASP A 4 -6.82 12.96 -5.60
N THR A 5 -6.39 12.38 -6.72
CA THR A 5 -6.59 10.96 -7.00
C THR A 5 -5.44 10.19 -6.35
N LYS A 6 -5.77 9.19 -5.52
CA LYS A 6 -4.76 8.37 -4.86
C LYS A 6 -4.92 6.94 -5.33
N VAL A 7 -3.83 6.33 -5.78
CA VAL A 7 -3.82 4.94 -6.24
C VAL A 7 -2.68 4.17 -5.61
N ILE A 8 -2.93 2.90 -5.31
CA ILE A 8 -1.88 1.94 -4.99
C ILE A 8 -1.55 1.12 -6.22
N VAL A 9 -0.27 0.85 -6.43
CA VAL A 9 0.24 0.13 -7.59
C VAL A 9 0.89 -1.15 -7.08
N TYR A 10 0.32 -2.28 -7.47
CA TYR A 10 0.80 -3.62 -7.13
C TYR A 10 2.04 -3.99 -7.96
N PRO A 11 2.89 -4.90 -7.47
CA PRO A 11 4.08 -5.34 -8.20
C PRO A 11 3.74 -6.00 -9.55
N GLU A 12 2.53 -6.51 -9.72
CA GLU A 12 2.02 -7.10 -10.96
C GLU A 12 1.63 -6.05 -12.01
N GLY A 13 1.64 -4.77 -11.66
CA GLY A 13 1.26 -3.65 -12.53
C GLY A 13 -0.21 -3.25 -12.44
N ASP A 14 -1.02 -4.01 -11.69
CA ASP A 14 -2.40 -3.64 -11.36
C ASP A 14 -2.43 -2.46 -10.38
N PHE A 15 -3.53 -1.71 -10.36
CA PHE A 15 -3.70 -0.59 -9.45
C PHE A 15 -5.16 -0.40 -9.07
N ILE A 16 -5.38 0.09 -7.84
CA ILE A 16 -6.71 0.49 -7.39
C ILE A 16 -6.66 1.90 -6.81
N GLU A 17 -7.78 2.60 -6.93
CA GLU A 17 -7.99 3.89 -6.28
C GLU A 17 -8.32 3.69 -4.80
N ILE A 18 -7.74 4.54 -3.97
CA ILE A 18 -7.98 4.57 -2.54
C ILE A 18 -8.38 5.98 -2.12
N GLU A 19 -9.23 6.12 -1.12
CA GLU A 19 -9.61 7.46 -0.63
C GLU A 19 -8.60 7.99 0.41
N ARG A 20 -7.87 7.07 1.05
CA ARG A 20 -6.96 7.33 2.17
C ARG A 20 -5.52 7.60 1.71
N ASP A 21 -4.76 8.37 2.50
CA ASP A 21 -3.31 8.51 2.30
C ASP A 21 -2.60 7.34 2.99
N LEU A 22 -1.60 6.78 2.31
CA LEU A 22 -0.70 5.78 2.88
C LEU A 22 0.66 6.38 3.19
N ARG A 23 1.30 5.85 4.22
CA ARG A 23 2.65 6.26 4.64
C ARG A 23 3.71 5.36 4.04
N MET A 24 4.93 5.89 3.91
CA MET A 24 6.07 5.07 3.52
C MET A 24 6.35 4.00 4.59
N ASN A 25 6.66 2.78 4.16
CA ASN A 25 6.75 1.58 4.99
C ASN A 25 5.45 1.15 5.69
N GLU A 26 4.29 1.75 5.34
CA GLU A 26 3.00 1.28 5.86
C GLU A 26 2.67 -0.09 5.27
N LEU A 27 2.21 -1.00 6.14
CA LEU A 27 1.78 -2.34 5.76
C LEU A 27 0.30 -2.29 5.39
N VAL A 28 -0.07 -2.85 4.26
CA VAL A 28 -1.44 -2.90 3.76
C VAL A 28 -1.80 -4.29 3.25
N ASP A 29 -3.09 -4.62 3.26
CA ASP A 29 -3.62 -5.83 2.63
C ASP A 29 -3.89 -5.62 1.12
N ILE A 30 -4.37 -6.65 0.42
CA ILE A 30 -4.75 -6.63 -1.00
C ILE A 30 -5.85 -5.62 -1.37
N ASN A 31 -6.56 -5.06 -0.39
CA ASN A 31 -7.56 -4.02 -0.59
C ASN A 31 -7.02 -2.62 -0.24
N GLY A 32 -5.74 -2.52 0.15
CA GLY A 32 -5.14 -1.27 0.59
C GLY A 32 -5.51 -0.83 2.00
N ASN A 33 -6.12 -1.69 2.83
CA ASN A 33 -6.35 -1.34 4.23
C ASN A 33 -5.06 -1.55 5.03
N PRO A 34 -4.76 -0.64 5.97
CA PRO A 34 -3.55 -0.72 6.77
C PRO A 34 -3.65 -1.90 7.73
N LEU A 35 -2.63 -2.73 7.73
CA LEU A 35 -2.46 -3.82 8.68
C LEU A 35 -1.65 -3.29 9.86
N ARG A 36 -2.14 -3.53 11.07
CA ARG A 36 -1.41 -3.22 12.31
C ARG A 36 -0.80 -4.50 12.85
N PRO A 37 0.49 -4.48 13.25
CA PRO A 37 1.09 -5.58 13.98
C PRO A 37 0.54 -5.67 15.42
N PRO A 38 0.50 -6.88 16.03
CA PRO A 38 0.81 -8.16 15.39
C PRO A 38 -0.28 -8.55 14.39
N LEU A 39 0.14 -9.12 13.26
CA LEU A 39 -0.80 -9.52 12.21
C LEU A 39 -1.68 -10.67 12.72
N PRO A 40 -2.99 -10.66 12.44
CA PRO A 40 -3.89 -11.70 12.92
C PRO A 40 -3.56 -13.08 12.34
N ASP A 41 -3.06 -13.14 11.10
CA ASP A 41 -2.68 -14.36 10.41
C ASP A 41 -1.37 -14.19 9.62
N PRO A 42 -0.34 -15.03 9.82
CA PRO A 42 0.91 -14.96 9.05
C PRO A 42 0.75 -15.40 7.58
N ARG A 43 -0.42 -15.94 7.22
CA ARG A 43 -0.77 -16.36 5.85
C ARG A 43 -1.42 -15.24 5.02
N VAL A 44 -1.68 -14.08 5.62
CA VAL A 44 -2.25 -12.95 4.89
C VAL A 44 -1.20 -12.38 3.92
N ILE A 45 -1.63 -12.03 2.70
CA ILE A 45 -0.78 -11.33 1.75
C ILE A 45 -0.60 -9.90 2.27
N VAL A 46 0.63 -9.54 2.60
CA VAL A 46 0.98 -8.21 3.10
C VAL A 46 1.78 -7.50 2.03
N TYR A 47 1.39 -6.26 1.78
CA TYR A 47 2.14 -5.34 0.95
C TYR A 47 2.73 -4.23 1.81
N ARG A 48 3.91 -3.74 1.44
CA ARG A 48 4.53 -2.57 2.05
C ARG A 48 4.64 -1.45 1.03
N VAL A 49 4.33 -0.22 1.45
CA VAL A 49 4.57 0.97 0.61
C VAL A 49 6.06 1.26 0.59
N TYR A 50 6.73 0.95 -0.52
CA TYR A 50 8.17 1.18 -0.67
C TYR A 50 8.49 2.50 -1.38
N ARG A 51 7.53 3.05 -2.13
CA ARG A 51 7.71 4.30 -2.87
C ARG A 51 6.41 5.08 -2.97
N LYS A 52 6.49 6.39 -2.77
CA LYS A 52 5.42 7.36 -3.06
C LYS A 52 5.86 8.24 -4.23
N SER A 53 4.97 8.46 -5.20
CA SER A 53 5.22 9.35 -6.33
C SER A 53 3.99 10.21 -6.58
N THR A 54 4.18 11.52 -6.63
CA THR A 54 3.11 12.47 -6.94
C THR A 54 3.35 13.02 -8.34
N SER A 55 2.30 13.09 -9.14
CA SER A 55 2.36 13.64 -10.50
C SER A 55 1.16 14.55 -10.71
N ASP A 56 1.43 15.80 -11.10
CA ASP A 56 0.40 16.74 -11.51
C ASP A 56 -0.06 16.37 -12.92
N THR A 57 -1.33 16.00 -13.07
CA THR A 57 -1.97 15.85 -14.38
C THR A 57 -2.98 16.98 -14.59
N ASN A 58 -3.42 17.16 -15.84
CA ASN A 58 -4.44 18.16 -16.19
C ASN A 58 -5.75 18.00 -15.37
N ASN A 59 -5.98 16.81 -14.81
CA ASN A 59 -7.16 16.47 -14.01
C ASN A 59 -6.95 16.60 -12.48
N GLY A 60 -5.83 17.17 -12.03
CA GLY A 60 -5.45 17.29 -10.62
C GLY A 60 -4.22 16.45 -10.23
N PRO A 61 -3.72 16.57 -9.00
CA PRO A 61 -2.58 15.78 -8.55
C PRO A 61 -2.99 14.31 -8.39
N VAL A 62 -2.16 13.41 -8.93
CA VAL A 62 -2.31 11.95 -8.76
C VAL A 62 -1.16 11.44 -7.90
N ILE A 63 -1.49 10.82 -6.78
CA ILE A 63 -0.54 10.21 -5.86
C ILE A 63 -0.54 8.69 -6.10
N ARG A 64 0.63 8.14 -6.40
CA ARG A 64 0.86 6.72 -6.62
C ARG A 64 1.70 6.16 -5.48
N TYR A 65 1.18 5.17 -4.78
CA TYR A 65 1.91 4.40 -3.78
C TYR A 65 2.27 3.06 -4.40
N TYR A 66 3.56 2.83 -4.63
CA TYR A 66 4.04 1.56 -5.14
C TYR A 66 4.23 0.59 -3.98
N LEU A 67 3.69 -0.60 -4.18
CA LEU A 67 3.68 -1.67 -3.20
C LEU A 67 4.70 -2.74 -3.55
N GLU A 68 5.36 -3.26 -2.52
CA GLU A 68 6.14 -4.49 -2.60
C GLU A 68 5.43 -5.57 -1.78
N GLN A 69 5.36 -6.79 -2.29
CA GLN A 69 4.78 -7.91 -1.55
C GLN A 69 5.81 -8.44 -0.56
N LEU A 70 5.44 -8.51 0.73
CA LEU A 70 6.26 -9.17 1.73
C LEU A 70 6.16 -10.69 1.61
N SER A 71 7.28 -11.36 1.82
CA SER A 71 7.34 -12.83 1.86
C SER A 71 6.86 -13.35 3.21
N LEU A 72 6.41 -14.61 3.25
CA LEU A 72 5.94 -15.25 4.49
C LEU A 72 6.92 -15.09 5.67
N SER A 73 8.23 -15.24 5.42
CA SER A 73 9.26 -15.08 6.47
C SER A 73 9.32 -13.66 7.07
N GLU A 74 9.04 -12.62 6.27
CA GLU A 74 8.96 -11.23 6.74
C GLU A 74 7.66 -11.02 7.53
N THR A 75 6.54 -11.53 7.02
CA THR A 75 5.23 -11.48 7.69
C THR A 75 5.25 -12.19 9.04
N GLU A 76 5.88 -13.36 9.14
CA GLU A 76 6.08 -14.09 10.40
C GLU A 76 6.82 -13.23 11.41
N SER A 77 7.92 -12.57 11.02
CA SER A 77 8.68 -11.70 11.93
C SER A 77 7.85 -10.54 12.51
N ILE A 78 6.88 -10.02 11.75
CA ILE A 78 5.96 -8.95 12.17
C ILE A 78 4.82 -9.48 13.07
N SER A 79 4.52 -10.77 12.99
CA SER A 79 3.45 -11.43 13.74
C SER A 79 3.86 -11.86 15.15
N ILE A 80 5.17 -11.96 15.42
CA ILE A 80 5.72 -12.59 16.64
C ILE A 80 6.25 -11.53 17.65
N HIS A 81 5.95 -10.24 17.45
CA HIS A 81 6.31 -9.15 18.37
C HIS A 81 5.07 -8.52 18.99
#